data_AF-A0A661H9F8-F1
#
_entry.id   AF-A0A661H9F8-F1
#
_cell.length_a   1.000
_cell.length_b   1.000
_cell.length_c   1.000
_cell.angle_alpha   90.00
_cell.angle_beta   90.00
_cell.angle_gamma   90.00
#
_symmetry.space_group_name_H-M   'P 1'
#
loop_
_entity.id
_entity.type
_entity.pdbx_description
1 polymer ?
#
loop_
_entity_poly.entity_id
_entity_poly.type
_entity_poly.pdbx_seq_one_letter_code
_entity_poly.pdbx_strand_id
1 'polypeptide(L)'
;MLNIDDNRIAMTITPLLRLAFRPLFLGGTLFSVIAMGWWAYFWLNPVAWAPYGGPVWWHGHEMLFGFGSAIVVGFLLTAVQAWTGVMGIRGKPLGVLAVCWLLGRLLLALGSSLPTWLLVATDLSFLFFAAVAMAYPVLKVKQWRNLIFVPMLFVL
;
A
#
# COMPACT_ATOMS: atom_id res chain seq x y z
N MET A 1 31.51 4.34 6.67
CA MET A 1 31.54 3.18 5.75
C MET A 1 30.21 3.13 5.03
N LEU A 2 30.19 3.34 3.72
CA LEU A 2 28.98 3.19 2.91
C LEU A 2 28.55 1.72 3.00
N ASN A 3 27.41 1.47 3.64
CA ASN A 3 26.76 0.16 3.67
C ASN A 3 26.22 -0.10 2.26
N ILE A 4 27.12 -0.43 1.32
CA ILE A 4 26.75 -0.88 -0.01
C ILE A 4 26.18 -2.28 0.23
N ASP A 5 24.86 -2.41 0.13
CA ASP A 5 24.17 -3.69 0.06
C ASP A 5 25.03 -4.68 -0.74
N ASP A 6 25.30 -5.86 -0.21
CA ASP A 6 26.02 -6.90 -0.96
C ASP A 6 25.25 -7.14 -2.27
N ASN A 7 25.79 -6.61 -3.37
CA ASN A 7 25.11 -6.53 -4.67
C ASN A 7 24.63 -7.90 -5.14
N ARG A 8 25.28 -8.98 -4.68
CA ARG A 8 24.88 -10.36 -4.96
C ARG A 8 23.52 -10.71 -4.35
N ILE A 9 23.28 -10.32 -3.10
CA ILE A 9 21.99 -10.53 -2.42
C ILE A 9 20.91 -9.63 -3.02
N ALA A 10 21.25 -8.39 -3.39
CA ALA A 10 20.30 -7.50 -4.07
C ALA A 10 19.86 -8.05 -5.43
N MET A 11 20.77 -8.68 -6.18
CA MET A 11 20.48 -9.25 -7.51
C MET A 11 19.56 -10.47 -7.48
N THR A 12 19.48 -11.23 -6.38
CA THR A 12 18.56 -12.37 -6.27
C THR A 12 17.11 -11.95 -5.99
N ILE A 13 16.90 -10.70 -5.55
CA ILE A 13 15.56 -10.15 -5.31
C ILE A 13 15.04 -9.52 -6.60
N THR A 14 13.81 -9.89 -6.98
CA THR A 14 13.08 -9.29 -8.11
C THR A 14 13.16 -7.76 -8.04
N PRO A 15 13.53 -7.05 -9.12
CA PRO A 15 13.75 -5.60 -9.08
C PRO A 15 12.61 -4.79 -8.48
N LEU A 16 11.35 -5.20 -8.72
CA LEU A 16 10.16 -4.56 -8.15
C LEU A 16 10.05 -4.72 -6.64
N LEU A 17 10.65 -5.75 -6.03
CA LEU A 17 10.52 -6.03 -4.60
C LEU A 17 11.75 -5.60 -3.79
N ARG A 18 12.64 -4.77 -4.36
CA ARG A 18 13.86 -4.32 -3.65
C ARG A 18 13.62 -3.16 -2.68
N LEU A 19 12.68 -2.27 -3.01
CA LEU A 19 12.36 -1.08 -2.23
C LEU A 19 10.85 -0.82 -2.30
N ALA A 20 10.26 -0.39 -1.19
CA ALA A 20 8.82 -0.26 -1.04
C ALA A 20 8.17 0.74 -2.00
N PHE A 21 8.88 1.80 -2.42
CA PHE A 21 8.35 2.72 -3.41
C PHE A 21 8.10 2.04 -4.76
N ARG A 22 8.89 1.03 -5.16
CA ARG A 22 8.83 0.46 -6.52
C ARG A 22 7.48 -0.21 -6.83
N PRO A 23 7.00 -1.19 -6.05
CA PRO A 23 5.73 -1.84 -6.34
C PRO A 23 4.55 -0.93 -5.96
N LEU A 24 4.68 -0.10 -4.91
CA LEU A 24 3.56 0.71 -4.43
C LEU A 24 3.33 1.97 -5.28
N PHE A 25 4.38 2.65 -5.77
CA PHE A 25 4.19 3.79 -6.68
C PHE A 25 3.71 3.32 -8.04
N LEU A 26 4.32 2.26 -8.57
CA LEU A 26 3.87 1.67 -9.84
C LEU A 26 2.43 1.17 -9.73
N GLY A 27 2.13 0.38 -8.69
CA GLY A 27 0.79 -0.15 -8.42
C GLY A 27 -0.23 0.97 -8.24
N GLY A 28 0.02 1.92 -7.34
CA GLY A 28 -0.87 3.04 -7.08
C GLY A 28 -1.12 3.90 -8.33
N THR A 29 -0.08 4.16 -9.13
CA THR A 29 -0.22 4.95 -10.36
C THR A 29 -1.05 4.22 -11.41
N LEU A 30 -0.73 2.95 -11.68
CA LEU A 30 -1.51 2.12 -12.62
C LEU A 30 -2.95 1.97 -12.15
N PHE A 31 -3.16 1.75 -10.86
CA PHE A 31 -4.48 1.67 -10.27
C PHE A 31 -5.26 2.98 -10.44
N SER A 32 -4.65 4.14 -10.20
CA SER A 32 -5.30 5.44 -10.39
C SER A 32 -5.73 5.64 -11.85
N VAL A 33 -4.88 5.29 -12.82
CA VAL A 33 -5.23 5.33 -14.25
C VAL A 33 -6.45 4.44 -14.54
N ILE A 34 -6.46 3.21 -14.02
CA ILE A 34 -7.57 2.26 -14.20
C ILE A 34 -8.85 2.77 -13.52
N ALA A 35 -8.76 3.22 -12.27
CA ALA A 35 -9.89 3.68 -11.47
C ALA A 35 -10.52 4.94 -12.06
N MET A 36 -9.71 5.89 -12.55
CA MET A 36 -10.18 7.08 -13.24
C MET A 36 -10.80 6.74 -14.60
N GLY A 37 -10.20 5.81 -15.35
CA GLY A 37 -10.77 5.32 -16.61
C GLY A 37 -12.12 4.65 -16.39
N TRP A 38 -12.24 3.82 -15.36
CA TRP A 38 -13.48 3.18 -14.96
C TRP A 38 -14.53 4.19 -14.49
N TRP A 39 -14.12 5.19 -13.72
CA TRP A 39 -14.99 6.26 -13.26
C TRP A 39 -15.58 7.07 -14.43
N ALA A 40 -14.74 7.46 -15.39
CA ALA A 40 -15.20 8.13 -16.60
C ALA A 40 -16.16 7.25 -17.42
N TYR A 41 -15.81 5.97 -17.58
CA TYR A 41 -16.65 5.00 -18.29
C TYR A 41 -18.04 4.85 -17.66
N PHE A 42 -18.12 4.75 -16.33
CA PHE A 42 -19.37 4.65 -15.57
C PHE A 42 -20.31 5.85 -15.81
N TRP A 43 -19.77 7.06 -15.89
CA TRP A 43 -20.59 8.26 -16.16
C TRP A 43 -21.04 8.37 -17.62
N LEU A 44 -20.23 7.87 -18.55
CA LEU A 44 -20.57 7.84 -19.97
C LEU A 44 -21.54 6.70 -20.32
N ASN A 45 -21.50 5.60 -19.57
CA ASN A 45 -22.28 4.39 -19.80
C ASN A 45 -22.84 3.90 -18.45
N PRO A 46 -24.13 4.12 -18.16
CA PRO A 46 -24.76 3.63 -16.94
C PRO A 46 -24.81 2.09 -16.93
N VAL A 47 -23.75 1.46 -16.44
CA VAL A 47 -23.66 0.00 -16.27
C VAL A 47 -24.17 -0.36 -14.87
N ALA A 48 -24.83 -1.52 -14.75
CA ALA A 48 -25.21 -2.10 -13.47
C ALA A 48 -23.97 -2.62 -12.71
N TRP A 49 -23.23 -1.68 -12.12
CA TRP A 49 -22.06 -1.94 -11.28
C TRP A 49 -22.34 -1.43 -9.86
N ALA A 50 -22.27 -2.34 -8.90
CA ALA A 50 -22.58 -2.08 -7.49
C ALA A 50 -21.38 -2.47 -6.61
N PRO A 51 -20.35 -1.61 -6.53
CA PRO A 51 -19.23 -1.84 -5.60
C PRO A 51 -19.71 -1.66 -4.16
N TYR A 52 -18.90 -2.11 -3.21
CA TYR A 52 -19.18 -1.87 -1.79
C TYR A 52 -19.33 -0.35 -1.53
N GLY A 53 -20.34 0.05 -0.76
CA GLY A 53 -20.66 1.45 -0.47
C GLY A 53 -21.23 2.27 -1.64
N GLY A 54 -21.33 1.69 -2.84
CA GLY A 54 -21.82 2.36 -4.05
C GLY A 54 -20.73 3.13 -4.82
N PRO A 55 -20.97 3.46 -6.11
CA PRO A 55 -19.93 3.98 -7.02
C PRO A 55 -19.22 5.26 -6.53
N VAL A 56 -19.97 6.21 -5.97
CA VAL A 56 -19.42 7.50 -5.49
C VAL A 56 -18.53 7.30 -4.27
N TRP A 57 -18.98 6.49 -3.30
CA TRP A 57 -18.20 6.16 -2.12
C TRP A 57 -16.94 5.41 -2.51
N TRP A 58 -17.06 4.39 -3.38
CA TRP A 58 -15.94 3.63 -3.89
C TRP A 58 -14.90 4.55 -4.53
N HIS A 59 -15.32 5.46 -5.42
CA HIS A 59 -14.38 6.36 -6.08
C HIS A 59 -13.58 7.22 -5.08
N GLY A 60 -14.27 7.87 -4.14
CA GLY A 60 -13.60 8.68 -3.11
C GLY A 60 -12.65 7.84 -2.25
N HIS A 61 -13.11 6.66 -1.83
CA HIS A 61 -12.32 5.71 -1.06
C HIS A 61 -11.07 5.26 -1.82
N GLU A 62 -11.19 4.98 -3.11
CA GLU A 62 -10.09 4.52 -3.95
C GLU A 62 -9.05 5.61 -4.25
N MET A 63 -9.46 6.88 -4.33
CA MET A 63 -8.50 7.98 -4.50
C MET A 63 -7.67 8.22 -3.23
N LEU A 64 -8.30 8.12 -2.05
CA LEU A 64 -7.61 8.31 -0.77
C LEU A 64 -6.81 7.07 -0.36
N PHE A 65 -7.46 5.91 -0.28
CA PHE A 65 -6.90 4.68 0.27
C PHE A 65 -6.28 3.79 -0.80
N GLY A 66 -6.82 3.77 -2.01
CA GLY A 66 -6.23 2.99 -3.09
C GLY A 66 -4.95 3.64 -3.60
N PHE A 67 -5.05 4.88 -4.05
CA PHE A 67 -3.91 5.64 -4.58
C PHE A 67 -3.11 6.34 -3.48
N GLY A 68 -3.71 7.27 -2.73
CA GLY A 68 -2.98 8.13 -1.79
C GLY A 68 -2.18 7.35 -0.75
N SER A 69 -2.81 6.36 -0.11
CA SER A 69 -2.14 5.54 0.92
C SER A 69 -0.99 4.70 0.35
N ALA A 70 -1.09 4.21 -0.90
CA ALA A 70 0.00 3.47 -1.55
C ALA A 70 1.24 4.35 -1.73
N ILE A 71 1.04 5.61 -2.13
CA ILE A 71 2.14 6.58 -2.27
C ILE A 71 2.73 6.94 -0.91
N VAL A 72 1.89 7.20 0.10
CA VAL A 72 2.35 7.51 1.47
C VAL A 72 3.17 6.36 2.05
N VAL A 73 2.65 5.13 2.00
CA VAL A 73 3.34 3.94 2.52
C VAL A 73 4.62 3.65 1.73
N GLY A 74 4.58 3.74 0.40
CA GLY A 74 5.76 3.55 -0.45
C GLY A 74 6.88 4.54 -0.12
N PHE A 75 6.51 5.79 0.14
CA PHE A 75 7.46 6.82 0.58
C PHE A 75 7.99 6.52 1.98
N LEU A 76 7.11 6.32 2.97
CA LEU A 76 7.51 6.13 4.38
C LEU A 76 8.40 4.92 4.58
N LEU A 77 8.05 3.76 4.01
CA LEU A 77 8.84 2.54 4.13
C LEU A 77 10.19 2.60 3.40
N THR A 78 10.32 3.50 2.41
CA THR A 78 11.60 3.78 1.76
C THR A 78 12.41 4.79 2.59
N ALA A 79 11.76 5.84 3.10
CA ALA A 79 12.39 6.91 3.86
C ALA A 79 12.90 6.43 5.23
N VAL A 80 12.16 5.53 5.89
CA VAL A 80 12.55 4.99 7.20
C VAL A 80 13.89 4.28 7.14
N GLN A 81 14.20 3.58 6.04
CA GLN A 81 15.50 2.96 5.83
C GLN A 81 16.61 4.02 5.77
N ALA A 82 16.37 5.15 5.10
CA ALA A 82 17.34 6.23 4.99
C ALA A 82 17.63 6.90 6.35
N TRP A 83 16.61 7.10 7.18
CA TRP A 83 16.78 7.78 8.48
C TRP A 83 17.29 6.87 9.60
N THR A 84 16.95 5.58 9.55
CA THR A 84 17.33 4.61 10.59
C THR A 84 18.59 3.82 10.23
N GLY A 85 18.97 3.74 8.95
CA GLY A 85 20.04 2.84 8.48
C GLY A 85 19.71 1.36 8.61
N VAL A 86 18.51 1.01 9.09
CA VAL A 86 18.03 -0.37 9.18
C VAL A 86 17.39 -0.73 7.85
N MET A 87 17.77 -1.88 7.29
CA MET A 87 17.15 -2.37 6.06
C MET A 87 15.63 -2.54 6.25
N GLY A 88 14.86 -1.91 5.35
CA GLY A 88 13.40 -2.03 5.34
C GLY A 88 12.94 -3.39 4.80
N ILE A 89 11.61 -3.55 4.69
CA ILE A 89 11.02 -4.75 4.08
C ILE A 89 11.40 -4.84 2.58
N ARG A 90 11.80 -6.03 2.15
CA ARG A 90 12.19 -6.34 0.76
C ARG A 90 11.90 -7.80 0.42
N GLY A 91 11.76 -8.13 -0.86
CA GLY A 91 11.45 -9.47 -1.34
C GLY A 91 10.04 -9.92 -0.97
N LYS A 92 9.91 -11.16 -0.47
CA LYS A 92 8.63 -11.77 -0.11
C LYS A 92 7.73 -10.92 0.80
N PRO A 93 8.19 -10.36 1.95
CA PRO A 93 7.32 -9.56 2.81
C PRO A 93 6.78 -8.31 2.13
N LEU A 94 7.57 -7.66 1.27
CA LEU A 94 7.08 -6.53 0.46
C LEU A 94 6.07 -6.98 -0.60
N GLY A 95 6.28 -8.16 -1.19
CA GLY A 95 5.31 -8.77 -2.10
C GLY A 95 3.97 -9.06 -1.41
N VAL A 96 3.99 -9.60 -0.19
CA VAL A 96 2.78 -9.82 0.62
C VAL A 96 2.07 -8.49 0.87
N LEU A 97 2.79 -7.45 1.29
CA LEU A 97 2.20 -6.13 1.53
C LEU A 97 1.52 -5.57 0.27
N ALA A 98 2.17 -5.69 -0.90
CA ALA A 98 1.60 -5.25 -2.18
C ALA A 98 0.37 -6.08 -2.59
N VAL A 99 0.35 -7.37 -2.31
CA VAL A 99 -0.81 -8.24 -2.55
C VAL A 99 -1.96 -7.89 -1.61
N CYS A 100 -1.70 -7.65 -0.31
CA CYS A 100 -2.71 -7.18 0.64
C CYS A 100 -3.37 -5.89 0.16
N TRP A 101 -2.56 -4.92 -0.30
CA TRP A 101 -3.06 -3.70 -0.91
C TRP A 101 -3.98 -3.98 -2.10
N LEU A 102 -3.52 -4.76 -3.08
CA LEU A 102 -4.29 -5.07 -4.29
C LEU A 102 -5.59 -5.83 -3.98
N LEU A 103 -5.57 -6.76 -3.02
CA LEU A 103 -6.74 -7.53 -2.62
C LEU A 103 -7.83 -6.62 -2.04
N GLY A 104 -7.50 -5.66 -1.17
CA GLY A 104 -8.49 -4.70 -0.66
C GLY A 104 -9.23 -3.98 -1.79
N ARG A 105 -8.49 -3.58 -2.84
CA ARG A 105 -9.06 -2.88 -4.00
C ARG A 105 -9.99 -3.74 -4.82
N LEU A 106 -9.56 -4.96 -5.14
CA LEU A 106 -10.37 -5.89 -5.92
C LEU A 106 -11.64 -6.29 -5.18
N LEU A 107 -11.55 -6.51 -3.86
CA LEU A 107 -12.70 -6.90 -3.06
C LEU A 107 -13.69 -5.75 -2.88
N LEU A 108 -13.25 -4.50 -2.71
CA LEU A 108 -14.17 -3.36 -2.67
C LEU A 108 -14.87 -3.12 -4.02
N ALA A 109 -14.18 -3.35 -5.14
CA ALA A 109 -14.74 -3.15 -6.48
C ALA A 109 -15.71 -4.27 -6.92
N LEU A 110 -15.44 -5.53 -6.54
CA LEU A 110 -16.13 -6.71 -7.07
C LEU A 110 -16.80 -7.60 -6.00
N GLY A 111 -16.43 -7.43 -4.74
CA GLY A 111 -16.80 -8.33 -3.64
C GLY A 111 -18.05 -7.89 -2.87
N SER A 112 -18.97 -7.14 -3.46
CA SER A 112 -20.17 -6.65 -2.76
C SER A 112 -21.10 -7.76 -2.24
N SER A 113 -20.96 -9.00 -2.74
CA SER A 113 -21.65 -10.19 -2.24
C SER A 113 -20.95 -10.88 -1.06
N LEU A 114 -19.72 -10.47 -0.72
CA LEU A 114 -18.96 -11.06 0.38
C LEU A 114 -19.37 -10.46 1.73
N PRO A 115 -19.10 -11.18 2.83
CA PRO A 115 -19.34 -10.65 4.17
C PRO A 115 -18.56 -9.35 4.42
N THR A 116 -19.24 -8.34 4.99
CA THR A 116 -18.66 -7.01 5.26
C THR A 116 -17.38 -7.07 6.10
N TRP A 117 -17.32 -7.97 7.09
CA TRP A 117 -16.14 -8.12 7.93
C TRP A 117 -14.89 -8.53 7.13
N LEU A 118 -15.07 -9.31 6.05
CA LEU A 118 -13.97 -9.75 5.20
C LEU A 118 -13.45 -8.58 4.37
N LEU A 119 -14.35 -7.80 3.76
CA LEU A 119 -14.01 -6.59 3.01
C LEU A 119 -13.20 -5.63 3.87
N VAL A 120 -13.73 -5.29 5.05
CA VAL A 120 -13.07 -4.38 6.00
C VAL A 120 -11.73 -4.92 6.47
N ALA A 121 -11.65 -6.22 6.82
CA ALA A 121 -10.39 -6.82 7.26
C ALA A 121 -9.33 -6.78 6.16
N THR A 122 -9.70 -7.08 4.91
CA THR A 122 -8.77 -7.02 3.78
C THR A 122 -8.33 -5.61 3.47
N ASP A 123 -9.23 -4.65 3.58
CA ASP A 123 -8.95 -3.25 3.32
C ASP A 123 -7.97 -2.63 4.32
N LEU A 124 -8.21 -2.88 5.62
CA LEU A 124 -7.35 -2.40 6.70
C LEU A 124 -6.01 -3.14 6.79
N SER A 125 -5.93 -4.36 6.26
CA SER A 125 -4.72 -5.20 6.37
C SER A 125 -3.47 -4.51 5.82
N PHE A 126 -3.60 -3.76 4.74
CA PHE A 126 -2.48 -3.04 4.12
C PHE A 126 -1.87 -2.01 5.08
N LEU A 127 -2.70 -1.13 5.64
CA LEU A 127 -2.26 -0.07 6.55
C LEU A 127 -1.75 -0.64 7.87
N PHE A 128 -2.40 -1.68 8.39
CA PHE A 128 -1.94 -2.40 9.57
C PHE A 128 -0.52 -2.96 9.38
N PHE A 129 -0.29 -3.72 8.30
CA PHE A 129 1.04 -4.29 8.04
C PHE A 129 2.08 -3.22 7.68
N ALA A 130 1.68 -2.15 7.01
CA ALA A 130 2.55 -1.00 6.75
C ALA A 130 3.00 -0.32 8.05
N ALA A 131 2.08 -0.10 9.00
CA ALA A 131 2.38 0.49 10.30
C ALA A 131 3.35 -0.38 11.10
N VAL A 132 3.15 -1.71 11.11
CA VAL A 132 4.07 -2.67 11.75
C VAL A 132 5.45 -2.65 11.09
N ALA A 133 5.50 -2.65 9.75
CA ALA A 133 6.74 -2.57 8.99
C ALA A 133 7.50 -1.25 9.23
N MET A 134 6.77 -0.13 9.43
CA MET A 134 7.33 1.17 9.79
C MET A 134 7.85 1.20 11.23
N ALA A 135 7.14 0.58 12.17
CA ALA A 135 7.51 0.58 13.57
C ALA A 135 8.82 -0.17 13.84
N TYR A 136 9.07 -1.28 13.15
CA TYR A 136 10.25 -2.13 13.43
C TYR A 136 11.60 -1.38 13.31
N PRO A 137 11.93 -0.71 12.19
CA PRO A 137 13.17 0.06 12.08
C PRO A 137 13.27 1.17 13.13
N VAL A 138 12.19 1.91 13.35
CA VAL A 138 12.17 3.08 14.24
C VAL A 138 12.41 2.67 15.70
N LEU A 139 11.74 1.62 16.16
CA LEU A 139 11.92 1.07 17.51
C LEU A 139 13.33 0.48 17.70
N LYS A 140 13.86 -0.19 16.67
CA LYS A 140 15.18 -0.82 16.71
C LYS A 140 16.31 0.20 16.96
N VAL A 141 16.25 1.36 16.33
CA VAL A 141 17.24 2.44 16.53
C VAL A 141 16.78 3.51 17.53
N LYS A 142 15.62 3.31 18.18
CA LYS A 142 15.03 4.23 19.16
C LYS A 142 14.87 5.67 18.63
N GLN A 143 14.51 5.83 17.36
CA GLN A 143 14.24 7.14 16.77
C GLN A 143 12.82 7.62 17.09
N TRP A 144 12.55 7.93 18.36
CA TRP A 144 11.22 8.27 18.88
C TRP A 144 10.49 9.37 18.10
N ARG A 145 11.22 10.37 17.59
CA ARG A 145 10.64 11.46 16.77
C ARG A 145 9.93 10.94 15.51
N ASN A 146 10.41 9.84 14.93
CA ASN A 146 9.84 9.27 13.71
C ASN A 146 8.72 8.26 14.01
N LEU A 147 8.44 7.95 15.28
CA LEU A 147 7.32 7.05 15.63
C LEU A 147 5.97 7.67 15.33
N ILE A 148 5.86 9.00 15.19
CA ILE A 148 4.60 9.69 14.88
C ILE A 148 3.91 9.15 13.62
N PHE A 149 4.67 8.60 12.67
CA PHE A 149 4.12 8.01 11.45
C PHE A 149 3.41 6.67 11.69
N VAL A 150 3.73 5.96 12.77
CA VAL A 150 3.08 4.67 13.08
C VAL A 150 1.61 4.84 13.49
N PRO A 151 1.24 5.66 14.50
CA PRO A 151 -0.16 5.89 14.82
C PRO A 151 -0.89 6.61 13.69
N MET A 152 -0.21 7.46 12.92
CA MET A 152 -0.80 8.08 11.73
C MET A 152 -1.26 7.02 10.71
N LEU A 153 -0.46 5.98 10.46
CA LEU A 153 -0.85 4.87 9.58
C LEU A 153 -1.96 3.99 10.15
N PHE A 154 -2.13 3.92 11.47
CA PHE A 154 -3.24 3.19 12.08
C PHE A 154 -4.57 3.95 12.05
N VAL A 155 -4.51 5.28 12.01
CA VAL A 155 -5.70 6.15 12.04
C VAL A 155 -6.15 6.56 10.64
N LEU A 156 -5.25 6.51 9.66
CA LEU A 156 -5.59 6.72 8.25
C LEU A 156 -6.70 5.75 7.85
#